data_AF-A0A9W9ZKP7-F1
#
_entry.id   AF-A0A9W9ZKP7-F1
#
_cell.length_a   1.000
_cell.length_b   1.000
_cell.length_c   1.000
_cell.angle_alpha   90.00
_cell.angle_beta   90.00
_cell.angle_gamma   90.00
#
_symmetry.space_group_name_H-M   'P 1'
#
loop_
_entity.id
_entity.type
_entity.pdbx_description
1 polymer ?
#
loop_
_entity_poly.entity_id
_entity_poly.type
_entity_poly.pdbx_seq_one_letter_code
_entity_poly.pdbx_strand_id
1 'polypeptide(L)'
;MEDASVRNPREKAGFLSLLTFFWMNDIMKLGSKQPLEEKHLFPVETSNQAERLVADLEREWLVEERASEQNGTKPRLWRAMMRVISYREYITMALLRSLYTITFIALPGIVSYFLRSISTASDISYKTTLPFVIGISLVAITRSTGQAQATFNMELIATRMKILNLNRSILEDTISENTINLVSNDAQAIELSGIAVYDISFSVLDIIASMALLWYLVAWQAMIGATVFLAVAAYGSYAAHKAGKIRHQSAAVADKRLEMMKDIITGIRVVKMYAWEWNFRDLVAQIRRKEISLIRIRGFFVSSIYALFFTSSAIAGFISVTTLLLTDTEKYTNVV
;
A
#
# COMPACT_ATOMS: atom_id res chain seq x y z
N MET A 1 -23.03 4.85 38.68
CA MET A 1 -23.39 3.87 37.63
C MET A 1 -22.22 3.85 36.67
N GLU A 2 -21.26 2.95 36.94
CA GLU A 2 -20.09 2.74 36.09
C GLU A 2 -20.56 2.36 34.68
N ASP A 3 -20.11 3.13 33.70
CA ASP A 3 -20.33 2.86 32.29
C ASP A 3 -19.94 1.41 31.99
N ALA A 4 -20.92 0.60 31.60
CA ALA A 4 -20.66 -0.68 30.97
C ALA A 4 -19.81 -0.38 29.74
N SER A 5 -18.49 -0.64 29.83
CA SER A 5 -17.52 -0.44 28.76
C SER A 5 -18.15 -0.82 27.42
N VAL A 6 -18.37 0.20 26.57
CA VAL A 6 -19.04 0.02 25.29
C VAL A 6 -18.16 -0.90 24.45
N ARG A 7 -18.46 -2.19 24.42
CA ARG A 7 -17.66 -3.17 23.69
C ARG A 7 -17.59 -2.79 22.21
N ASN A 8 -16.47 -3.13 21.57
CA ASN A 8 -16.27 -2.83 20.16
C ASN A 8 -17.38 -3.48 19.32
N PRO A 9 -18.13 -2.72 18.49
CA PRO A 9 -19.26 -3.23 17.71
C PRO A 9 -18.84 -4.32 16.72
N ARG A 10 -17.56 -4.39 16.34
CA ARG A 10 -17.01 -5.46 15.52
C ARG A 10 -17.11 -6.84 16.18
N GLU A 11 -16.98 -6.93 17.51
CA GLU A 11 -17.05 -8.21 18.24
C GLU A 11 -18.45 -8.84 18.20
N LYS A 12 -19.50 -8.02 18.03
CA LYS A 12 -20.90 -8.47 17.95
C LYS A 12 -21.48 -8.42 16.53
N ALA A 13 -20.71 -7.95 15.56
CA ALA A 13 -21.18 -7.78 14.19
C ALA A 13 -21.42 -9.13 13.52
N GLY A 14 -22.59 -9.30 12.90
CA GLY A 14 -22.85 -10.45 12.03
C GLY A 14 -21.97 -10.46 10.79
N PHE A 15 -21.88 -11.60 10.11
CA PHE A 15 -21.01 -11.79 8.93
C PHE A 15 -21.18 -10.71 7.85
N LEU A 16 -22.43 -10.37 7.50
CA LEU A 16 -22.70 -9.35 6.48
C LEU A 16 -22.24 -7.95 6.91
N SER A 17 -22.39 -7.62 8.20
CA SER A 17 -21.93 -6.35 8.77
C SER A 17 -20.40 -6.27 8.77
N LEU A 18 -19.71 -7.37 9.07
CA LEU A 18 -18.25 -7.45 8.96
C LEU A 18 -17.79 -7.30 7.52
N LEU A 19 -18.40 -8.02 6.58
CA LEU A 19 -18.04 -8.02 5.16
C LEU A 19 -18.23 -6.64 4.50
N THR A 20 -19.26 -5.89 4.91
CA THR A 20 -19.60 -4.58 4.32
C THR A 20 -19.14 -3.40 5.17
N PHE A 21 -18.41 -3.65 6.26
CA PHE A 21 -18.00 -2.63 7.25
C PHE A 21 -19.17 -1.84 7.86
N PHE A 22 -20.38 -2.41 7.85
CA PHE A 22 -21.59 -1.73 8.32
C PHE A 22 -21.53 -1.39 9.82
N TRP A 23 -20.73 -2.13 10.60
CA TRP A 23 -20.49 -1.87 12.02
C TRP A 23 -19.86 -0.50 12.32
N MET A 24 -19.25 0.17 11.32
CA MET A 24 -18.73 1.53 11.46
C MET A 24 -19.79 2.62 11.22
N ASN A 25 -20.99 2.30 10.76
CA ASN A 25 -21.95 3.33 10.33
C ASN A 25 -22.38 4.26 11.47
N ASP A 26 -22.45 3.77 12.71
CA ASP A 26 -22.89 4.58 13.84
C ASP A 26 -21.89 5.69 14.16
N ILE A 27 -20.59 5.37 14.15
CA ILE A 27 -19.54 6.38 14.38
C ILE A 27 -19.41 7.35 13.21
N MET A 28 -19.59 6.88 11.97
CA MET A 28 -19.58 7.74 10.78
C MET A 28 -20.74 8.73 10.78
N LYS A 29 -21.95 8.29 11.16
CA LYS A 29 -23.13 9.16 11.31
C LYS A 29 -22.99 10.14 12.47
N LEU A 30 -22.28 9.77 13.53
CA LEU A 30 -21.98 10.67 14.64
C LEU A 30 -20.98 11.75 14.19
N GLY A 31 -19.90 11.34 13.53
CA GLY A 31 -18.87 12.24 12.99
C GLY A 31 -19.38 13.19 11.91
N SER A 32 -20.43 12.81 11.16
CA SER A 32 -21.07 13.71 10.20
C SER A 32 -21.90 14.82 10.86
N LYS A 33 -22.29 14.64 12.13
CA LYS A 33 -23.14 15.58 12.88
C LYS A 33 -22.33 16.46 13.83
N GLN A 34 -21.25 15.93 14.39
CA GLN A 34 -20.41 16.62 15.34
C GLN A 34 -18.94 16.18 15.23
N PRO A 35 -17.98 17.06 15.60
CA PRO A 35 -16.59 16.64 15.76
C PRO A 35 -16.48 15.46 16.72
N LEU A 36 -15.74 14.43 16.32
CA LEU A 36 -15.50 13.26 17.18
C LEU A 36 -14.53 13.63 18.31
N GLU A 37 -14.78 13.05 19.48
CA GLU A 37 -13.96 13.19 20.68
C GLU A 37 -13.53 11.77 21.10
N GLU A 38 -12.49 11.65 21.93
CA GLU A 38 -11.95 10.36 22.36
C GLU A 38 -13.03 9.44 22.99
N LYS A 39 -13.95 10.01 23.78
CA LYS A 39 -15.08 9.28 24.39
C LYS A 39 -16.04 8.64 23.37
N HIS A 40 -16.06 9.12 22.14
CA HIS A 40 -16.90 8.60 21.06
C HIS A 40 -16.24 7.42 20.32
N LEU A 41 -14.95 7.17 20.56
CA LEU A 41 -14.22 6.07 19.93
C LEU A 41 -14.49 4.77 20.67
N PHE A 42 -14.61 3.68 19.90
CA PHE A 42 -14.75 2.35 20.50
C PHE A 42 -13.43 1.89 21.11
N PRO A 43 -13.46 1.18 22.24
CA PRO A 43 -12.28 0.54 22.77
C PRO A 43 -11.71 -0.45 21.75
N VAL A 44 -10.39 -0.60 21.80
CA VAL A 44 -9.67 -1.57 20.99
C VAL A 44 -10.16 -2.98 21.33
N GLU A 45 -10.37 -3.81 20.31
CA GLU A 45 -10.73 -5.22 20.48
C GLU A 45 -9.75 -5.92 21.42
N THR A 46 -10.24 -6.83 22.26
CA THR A 46 -9.42 -7.53 23.27
C THR A 46 -8.24 -8.31 22.67
N SER A 47 -8.34 -8.75 21.42
CA SER A 47 -7.28 -9.40 20.65
C SER A 47 -6.17 -8.44 20.19
N ASN A 48 -6.46 -7.14 20.13
CA ASN A 48 -5.59 -6.08 19.60
C ASN A 48 -4.99 -5.19 20.69
N GLN A 49 -5.28 -5.46 21.96
CA GLN A 49 -4.72 -4.72 23.09
C GLN A 49 -3.21 -4.95 23.20
N ALA A 50 -2.46 -3.89 23.46
CA ALA A 50 -1.00 -3.93 23.53
C ALA A 50 -0.50 -4.93 24.58
N GLU A 51 -1.11 -4.93 25.77
CA GLU A 51 -0.77 -5.86 26.87
C GLU A 51 -0.79 -7.33 26.43
N ARG A 52 -1.84 -7.71 25.68
CA ARG A 52 -2.01 -9.08 25.18
C ARG A 52 -1.00 -9.42 24.08
N LEU A 53 -0.85 -8.52 23.10
CA LEU A 53 0.10 -8.70 21.99
C LEU A 53 1.53 -8.85 22.50
N VAL A 54 1.91 -8.05 23.50
CA VAL A 54 3.22 -8.11 24.15
C VAL A 54 3.41 -9.44 24.88
N ALA A 55 2.44 -9.86 25.68
CA ALA A 55 2.52 -11.14 26.40
C ALA A 55 2.64 -12.33 25.42
N ASP A 56 1.90 -12.30 24.31
CA ASP A 56 1.98 -13.31 23.26
C ASP A 56 3.37 -13.30 22.57
N LEU A 57 3.95 -12.11 22.33
CA LEU A 57 5.31 -11.99 21.78
C LEU A 57 6.38 -12.52 22.73
N GLU A 58 6.31 -12.17 24.03
CA GLU A 58 7.26 -12.67 25.02
C GLU A 58 7.25 -14.21 25.08
N ARG A 59 6.06 -14.80 25.02
CA ARG A 59 5.90 -16.26 24.96
C ARG A 59 6.56 -16.84 23.71
N GLU A 60 6.30 -16.30 22.52
CA GLU A 60 6.87 -16.78 21.26
C GLU A 60 8.39 -16.50 21.16
N TRP A 61 8.87 -15.44 21.80
CA TRP A 61 10.29 -15.12 21.89
C TRP A 61 11.05 -16.17 22.71
N LEU A 62 10.53 -16.57 23.88
CA LEU A 62 11.11 -17.65 24.69
C LEU A 62 11.14 -18.99 23.92
N VAL A 63 10.14 -19.25 23.07
CA VAL A 63 10.14 -20.43 22.19
C VAL A 63 11.24 -20.35 21.14
N GLU A 64 11.40 -19.20 20.49
CA GLU A 64 12.48 -19.00 19.49
C GLU A 64 13.87 -19.06 20.14
N GLU A 65 14.05 -18.53 21.34
CA GLU A 65 15.31 -18.60 22.09
C GLU A 65 15.72 -20.05 22.38
N ARG A 66 14.81 -20.84 22.96
CA ARG A 66 15.05 -22.28 23.23
C ARG A 66 15.30 -23.06 21.95
N ALA A 67 14.52 -22.81 20.89
CA ALA A 67 14.72 -23.48 19.61
C ALA A 67 16.06 -23.09 18.97
N SER A 68 16.52 -21.86 19.18
CA SER A 68 17.79 -21.38 18.66
C SER A 68 18.98 -21.94 19.43
N GLU A 69 18.88 -22.09 20.75
CA GLU A 69 19.88 -22.77 21.59
C GLU A 69 20.05 -24.23 21.16
N GLN A 70 18.94 -24.95 20.95
CA GLN A 70 18.96 -26.35 20.50
C GLN A 70 19.58 -26.53 19.12
N ASN A 71 19.34 -25.57 18.22
CA ASN A 71 19.85 -25.62 16.84
C ASN A 71 21.23 -24.95 16.68
N GLY A 72 21.82 -24.40 17.75
CA GLY A 72 23.09 -23.64 17.69
C GLY A 72 23.02 -22.39 16.81
N THR A 73 21.82 -21.83 16.59
CA THR A 73 21.61 -20.63 15.78
C THR A 73 21.48 -19.38 16.65
N LYS A 74 21.46 -18.19 16.03
CA LYS A 74 21.07 -16.94 16.72
C LYS A 74 19.55 -16.72 16.65
N PRO A 75 18.88 -16.36 17.76
CA PRO A 75 17.44 -16.14 17.76
C PRO A 75 17.08 -14.93 16.89
N ARG A 76 15.92 -15.02 16.20
CA ARG A 76 15.48 -13.99 15.24
C ARG A 76 14.12 -13.45 15.63
N LEU A 77 14.08 -12.18 16.06
CA LEU A 77 12.86 -11.53 16.55
C LEU A 77 11.71 -11.54 15.53
N TRP A 78 12.03 -11.29 14.26
CA TRP A 78 11.01 -11.27 13.21
C TRP A 78 10.25 -12.61 13.10
N ARG A 79 10.89 -13.75 13.41
CA ARG A 79 10.22 -15.05 13.41
C ARG A 79 9.21 -15.16 14.55
N ALA A 80 9.59 -14.72 15.75
CA ALA A 80 8.69 -14.69 16.89
C ALA A 80 7.50 -13.76 16.62
N MET A 81 7.74 -12.55 16.10
CA MET A 81 6.67 -11.62 15.72
C MET A 81 5.70 -12.21 14.68
N MET A 82 6.22 -12.92 13.66
CA MET A 82 5.38 -13.57 12.67
C MET A 82 4.56 -14.74 13.25
N ARG A 83 5.01 -15.38 14.34
CA ARG A 83 4.24 -16.43 15.04
C ARG A 83 3.12 -15.89 15.92
N VAL A 84 3.21 -14.64 16.39
CA VAL A 84 2.11 -13.98 17.13
C VAL A 84 0.87 -13.82 16.25
N ILE A 85 1.06 -13.61 14.94
CA ILE A 85 -0.03 -13.58 13.96
C ILE A 85 -0.57 -15.00 13.80
N SER A 86 -1.89 -15.16 13.96
CA SER A 86 -2.52 -16.48 13.95
C SER A 86 -2.45 -17.14 12.57
N TYR A 87 -2.24 -18.46 12.52
CA TYR A 87 -2.26 -19.22 11.25
C TYR A 87 -3.55 -19.02 10.43
N ARG A 88 -4.69 -18.82 11.13
CA ARG A 88 -5.98 -18.49 10.49
C ARG A 88 -5.92 -17.20 9.67
N GLU A 89 -5.20 -16.18 10.14
CA GLU A 89 -5.07 -14.89 9.47
C GLU A 89 -4.20 -15.00 8.21
N TYR A 90 -3.13 -15.80 8.25
CA TYR A 90 -2.35 -16.10 7.05
C TYR A 90 -3.19 -16.81 5.98
N ILE A 91 -4.00 -17.80 6.39
CA ILE A 91 -4.90 -18.48 5.45
C ILE A 91 -5.93 -17.52 4.88
N THR A 92 -6.60 -16.71 5.72
CA THR A 92 -7.62 -15.77 5.20
C THR A 92 -7.00 -14.77 4.23
N MET A 93 -5.79 -14.29 4.48
CA MET A 93 -5.08 -13.40 3.58
C MET A 93 -4.68 -14.07 2.26
N ALA A 94 -4.17 -15.30 2.32
CA ALA A 94 -3.86 -16.08 1.12
C ALA A 94 -5.13 -16.36 0.29
N LEU A 95 -6.24 -16.71 0.95
CA LEU A 95 -7.53 -16.92 0.30
C LEU A 95 -8.05 -15.65 -0.35
N LEU A 96 -8.08 -14.51 0.36
CA LEU A 96 -8.51 -13.23 -0.19
C LEU A 96 -7.62 -12.79 -1.37
N ARG A 97 -6.30 -13.00 -1.29
CA ARG A 97 -5.39 -12.68 -2.40
C ARG A 97 -5.61 -13.58 -3.62
N SER A 98 -5.82 -14.87 -3.39
CA SER A 98 -6.12 -15.82 -4.47
C SER A 98 -7.47 -15.50 -5.15
N LEU A 99 -8.49 -15.15 -4.36
CA LEU A 99 -9.79 -14.71 -4.88
C LEU A 99 -9.65 -13.44 -5.72
N TYR A 100 -8.81 -12.50 -5.29
CA TYR A 100 -8.51 -11.31 -6.07
C TYR A 100 -7.86 -11.67 -7.42
N THR A 101 -6.84 -12.54 -7.44
CA THR A 101 -6.19 -12.97 -8.69
C THR A 101 -7.18 -13.69 -9.63
N ILE A 102 -8.04 -14.56 -9.10
CA ILE A 102 -9.06 -15.28 -9.89
C ILE A 102 -10.05 -14.29 -10.52
N THR A 103 -10.60 -13.37 -9.72
CA THR A 103 -11.56 -12.36 -10.21
C THR A 103 -10.92 -11.36 -11.16
N PHE A 104 -9.63 -11.04 -10.98
CA PHE A 104 -8.84 -10.21 -11.88
C PHE A 104 -8.72 -10.82 -13.28
N ILE A 105 -8.50 -12.14 -13.39
CA ILE A 105 -8.38 -12.86 -14.66
C ILE A 105 -9.77 -13.14 -15.27
N ALA A 106 -10.75 -13.50 -14.44
CA ALA A 106 -12.09 -13.84 -14.90
C ALA A 106 -12.81 -12.65 -15.56
N LEU A 107 -12.61 -11.42 -15.04
CA LEU A 107 -13.33 -10.24 -15.50
C LEU A 107 -13.08 -9.93 -17.00
N PRO A 108 -11.84 -9.76 -17.50
CA PRO A 108 -11.63 -9.53 -18.93
C PRO A 108 -12.08 -10.71 -19.80
N GLY A 109 -11.98 -11.95 -19.30
CA GLY A 109 -12.46 -13.14 -20.00
C GLY A 109 -13.98 -13.13 -20.23
N ILE A 110 -14.76 -12.85 -19.19
CA ILE A 110 -16.23 -12.76 -19.27
C ILE A 110 -16.65 -11.60 -20.17
N VAL A 111 -15.99 -10.44 -20.01
CA VAL A 111 -16.27 -9.26 -20.85
C VAL A 111 -15.96 -9.55 -22.32
N SER A 112 -14.85 -10.20 -22.62
CA SER A 112 -14.51 -10.56 -24.01
C SER A 112 -15.54 -11.51 -24.62
N TYR A 113 -15.96 -12.55 -23.88
CA TYR A 113 -16.99 -13.48 -24.36
C TYR A 113 -18.33 -12.78 -24.59
N PHE A 114 -18.71 -11.89 -23.67
CA PHE A 114 -19.91 -11.07 -23.80
C PHE A 114 -19.88 -10.18 -25.05
N LEU A 115 -18.77 -9.48 -25.29
CA LEU A 115 -18.60 -8.65 -26.49
C LEU A 115 -18.70 -9.48 -27.78
N ARG A 116 -18.09 -10.67 -27.81
CA ARG A 116 -18.18 -11.60 -28.94
C ARG A 116 -19.61 -12.12 -29.17
N SER A 117 -20.35 -12.36 -28.09
CA SER A 117 -21.75 -12.78 -28.18
C SER A 117 -22.63 -11.69 -28.79
N ILE A 118 -22.39 -10.42 -28.47
CA ILE A 118 -23.13 -9.30 -29.05
C ILE A 118 -22.75 -9.08 -30.51
N SER A 119 -21.47 -9.20 -30.87
CA SER A 119 -21.01 -8.95 -32.24
C SER A 119 -21.48 -10.00 -33.25
N THR A 120 -21.82 -11.21 -32.79
CA THR A 120 -22.21 -12.34 -33.66
C THR A 120 -23.73 -12.52 -33.75
N ALA A 121 -24.49 -11.97 -32.80
CA ALA A 121 -25.94 -12.15 -32.75
C ALA A 121 -26.67 -11.13 -33.64
N SER A 122 -27.57 -11.61 -34.50
CA SER A 122 -28.45 -10.76 -35.33
C SER A 122 -29.60 -10.14 -34.54
N ASP A 123 -30.07 -10.82 -33.47
CA ASP A 123 -31.08 -10.33 -32.53
C ASP A 123 -30.55 -10.46 -31.09
N ILE A 124 -30.35 -9.32 -30.42
CA ILE A 124 -29.87 -9.27 -29.04
C ILE A 124 -31.04 -9.50 -28.10
N SER A 125 -31.21 -10.74 -27.64
CA SER A 125 -32.22 -11.06 -26.63
C SER A 125 -31.77 -10.61 -25.24
N TYR A 126 -32.70 -10.02 -24.47
CA TYR A 126 -32.45 -9.69 -23.07
C TYR A 126 -32.13 -10.93 -22.23
N LYS A 127 -32.68 -12.10 -22.60
CA LYS A 127 -32.50 -13.37 -21.87
C LYS A 127 -31.05 -13.88 -21.92
N THR A 128 -30.35 -13.66 -23.02
CA THR A 128 -28.94 -14.06 -23.18
C THR A 128 -27.97 -13.03 -22.60
N THR A 129 -28.36 -11.75 -22.60
CA THR A 129 -27.52 -10.63 -22.12
C THR A 129 -27.53 -10.50 -20.60
N LEU A 130 -28.69 -10.68 -19.96
CA LEU A 130 -28.88 -10.54 -18.51
C LEU A 130 -27.90 -11.36 -17.64
N PRO A 131 -27.65 -12.66 -17.89
CA PRO A 131 -26.71 -13.43 -17.08
C PRO A 131 -25.26 -12.92 -17.18
N PHE A 132 -24.83 -12.38 -18.32
CA PHE A 132 -23.49 -11.78 -18.44
C PHE A 132 -23.37 -10.51 -17.62
N VAL A 133 -24.37 -9.62 -17.67
CA VAL A 133 -24.37 -8.38 -16.88
C VAL A 133 -24.36 -8.67 -15.38
N ILE A 134 -25.17 -9.64 -14.94
CA ILE A 134 -25.18 -10.09 -13.54
C ILE A 134 -23.83 -10.70 -13.16
N GLY A 135 -23.25 -11.55 -14.01
CA GLY A 135 -21.95 -12.17 -13.79
C GLY A 135 -20.80 -11.15 -13.67
N ILE A 136 -20.73 -10.19 -14.60
CA ILE A 136 -19.73 -9.10 -14.57
C ILE A 136 -19.87 -8.28 -13.29
N SER A 137 -21.10 -7.92 -12.92
CA SER A 137 -21.38 -7.13 -11.72
C SER A 137 -21.00 -7.90 -10.45
N LEU A 138 -21.33 -9.20 -10.37
CA LEU A 138 -21.00 -10.04 -9.24
C LEU A 138 -19.48 -10.19 -9.07
N VAL A 139 -18.75 -10.47 -10.16
CA VAL A 139 -17.28 -10.56 -10.13
C VAL A 139 -16.65 -9.24 -9.69
N ALA A 140 -17.16 -8.10 -10.17
CA ALA A 140 -16.68 -6.78 -9.78
C ALA A 140 -16.91 -6.50 -8.28
N ILE A 141 -18.10 -6.82 -7.75
CA ILE A 141 -18.43 -6.66 -6.33
C ILE A 141 -17.55 -7.57 -5.47
N THR A 142 -17.43 -8.85 -5.82
CA THR A 142 -16.58 -9.79 -5.08
C THR A 142 -15.13 -9.33 -5.03
N ARG A 143 -14.59 -8.82 -6.15
CA ARG A 143 -13.24 -8.26 -6.20
C ARG A 143 -13.09 -7.03 -5.29
N SER A 144 -14.01 -6.08 -5.39
CA SER A 144 -13.97 -4.83 -4.61
C SER A 144 -14.05 -5.11 -3.11
N THR A 145 -15.00 -5.94 -2.69
CA THR A 145 -15.19 -6.29 -1.28
C THR A 145 -14.04 -7.14 -0.76
N GLY A 146 -13.53 -8.09 -1.55
CA GLY A 146 -12.38 -8.92 -1.20
C GLY A 146 -11.12 -8.09 -1.00
N GLN A 147 -10.87 -7.11 -1.88
CA GLN A 147 -9.76 -6.17 -1.75
C GLN A 147 -9.90 -5.30 -0.50
N ALA A 148 -11.08 -4.71 -0.26
CA ALA A 148 -11.32 -3.89 0.93
C ALA A 148 -11.07 -4.68 2.24
N GLN A 149 -11.56 -5.92 2.30
CA GLN A 149 -11.34 -6.79 3.46
C GLN A 149 -9.85 -7.14 3.64
N ALA A 150 -9.14 -7.39 2.55
CA ALA A 150 -7.72 -7.72 2.60
C ALA A 150 -6.87 -6.53 3.05
N THR A 151 -7.14 -5.32 2.52
CA THR A 151 -6.45 -4.09 2.94
C THR A 151 -6.66 -3.84 4.43
N PHE A 152 -7.89 -3.91 4.91
CA PHE A 152 -8.19 -3.72 6.33
C PHE A 152 -7.50 -4.75 7.24
N ASN A 153 -7.49 -6.03 6.84
CA ASN A 153 -6.80 -7.07 7.60
C ASN A 153 -5.28 -6.85 7.60
N MET A 154 -4.69 -6.43 6.48
CA MET A 154 -3.26 -6.08 6.43
C MET A 154 -2.93 -4.89 7.31
N GLU A 155 -3.72 -3.81 7.26
CA GLU A 155 -3.51 -2.62 8.11
C GLU A 155 -3.59 -2.98 9.59
N LEU A 156 -4.51 -3.87 9.97
CA LEU A 156 -4.61 -4.36 11.34
C LEU A 156 -3.36 -5.14 11.75
N ILE A 157 -2.89 -6.08 10.92
CA ILE A 157 -1.66 -6.84 11.17
C ILE A 157 -0.45 -5.91 11.25
N ALA A 158 -0.35 -4.94 10.34
CA ALA A 158 0.77 -4.00 10.31
C ALA A 158 0.78 -3.10 11.56
N THR A 159 -0.40 -2.70 12.04
CA THR A 159 -0.57 -1.97 13.32
C THR A 159 -0.14 -2.82 14.51
N ARG A 160 -0.47 -4.13 14.52
CA ARG A 160 0.02 -5.05 15.58
C ARG A 160 1.54 -5.16 15.53
N MET A 161 2.13 -5.36 14.36
CA MET A 161 3.59 -5.44 14.18
C MET A 161 4.29 -4.15 14.61
N LYS A 162 3.65 -3.01 14.38
CA LYS A 162 4.09 -1.70 14.89
C LYS A 162 4.15 -1.69 16.42
N ILE A 163 3.06 -2.07 17.10
CA ILE A 163 2.98 -2.12 18.57
C ILE A 163 4.06 -3.04 19.15
N LEU A 164 4.25 -4.22 18.54
CA LEU A 164 5.25 -5.20 18.95
C LEU A 164 6.70 -4.66 18.88
N ASN A 165 7.00 -3.80 17.90
CA ASN A 165 8.31 -3.16 17.80
C ASN A 165 8.51 -2.02 18.80
N LEU A 166 7.46 -1.24 19.08
CA LEU A 166 7.53 -0.13 20.02
C LEU A 166 7.86 -0.61 21.44
N ASN A 167 7.20 -1.68 21.91
CA ASN A 167 7.38 -2.15 23.29
C ASN A 167 8.81 -2.56 23.64
N ARG A 168 9.55 -3.14 22.69
CA ARG A 168 10.95 -3.52 22.92
C ARG A 168 11.82 -2.32 23.32
N SER A 169 11.58 -1.15 22.72
CA SER A 169 12.34 0.06 23.02
C SER A 169 12.09 0.61 24.43
N ILE A 170 10.92 0.31 25.00
CA ILE A 170 10.54 0.69 26.37
C ILE A 170 11.16 -0.28 27.39
N LEU A 171 11.37 -1.54 27.01
CA LEU A 171 12.03 -2.57 27.83
C LEU A 171 13.55 -2.40 27.93
N GLU A 172 14.20 -1.79 26.93
CA GLU A 172 15.63 -1.46 26.98
C GLU A 172 15.78 -0.08 27.68
N ASP A 173 16.05 -0.08 28.99
CA ASP A 173 16.12 1.05 29.97
C ASP A 173 17.00 2.28 29.61
N THR A 174 17.49 2.38 28.37
CA THR A 174 18.32 3.49 27.88
C THR A 174 17.54 4.28 26.83
N ILE A 175 16.55 5.05 27.29
CA ILE A 175 15.74 5.91 26.43
C ILE A 175 16.57 7.13 26.01
N SER A 176 17.38 6.97 24.96
CA SER A 176 17.91 8.11 24.22
C SER A 176 16.78 8.71 23.39
N GLU A 177 16.71 10.04 23.31
CA GLU A 177 15.80 10.80 22.43
C GLU A 177 15.92 10.34 20.95
N ASN A 178 17.11 9.84 20.56
CA ASN A 178 17.35 9.23 19.25
C ASN A 178 16.68 7.87 19.08
N THR A 179 16.52 7.08 20.15
CA THR A 179 15.83 5.77 20.12
C THR A 179 14.34 5.96 19.90
N ILE A 180 13.70 6.95 20.54
CA ILE A 180 12.27 7.25 20.36
C ILE A 180 11.97 7.65 18.91
N ASN A 181 12.79 8.54 18.32
CA ASN A 181 12.58 9.01 16.95
C ASN A 181 12.81 7.91 15.90
N LEU A 182 13.85 7.09 16.09
CA LEU A 182 14.12 5.95 15.20
C LEU A 182 12.96 4.94 15.26
N VAL A 183 12.52 4.60 16.46
CA VAL A 183 11.48 3.61 16.70
C VAL A 183 10.11 4.09 16.20
N SER A 184 9.75 5.37 16.36
CA SER A 184 8.49 5.95 15.84
C SER A 184 8.44 5.96 14.30
N ASN A 185 9.56 6.34 13.65
CA ASN A 185 9.64 6.37 12.20
C ASN A 185 9.67 4.96 11.59
N ASP A 186 10.39 4.02 12.21
CA ASP A 186 10.45 2.61 11.77
C ASP A 186 9.10 1.90 12.00
N ALA A 187 8.45 2.18 13.13
CA ALA A 187 7.08 1.76 13.44
C ALA A 187 6.08 2.17 12.35
N GLN A 188 6.15 3.42 11.90
CA GLN A 188 5.30 3.92 10.82
C GLN A 188 5.67 3.29 9.47
N ALA A 189 6.95 3.07 9.20
CA ALA A 189 7.38 2.40 7.97
C ALA A 189 6.85 0.96 7.90
N ILE A 190 6.84 0.23 9.03
CA ILE A 190 6.32 -1.14 9.11
C ILE A 190 4.82 -1.19 8.84
N GLU A 191 4.06 -0.24 9.40
CA GLU A 191 2.63 -0.07 9.13
C GLU A 191 2.36 0.10 7.63
N LEU A 192 3.07 1.02 6.98
CA LEU A 192 2.96 1.28 5.55
C LEU A 192 3.44 0.10 4.69
N SER A 193 4.44 -0.66 5.15
CA SER A 193 4.98 -1.81 4.43
C SER A 193 4.02 -2.98 4.34
N GLY A 194 3.09 -3.12 5.29
CA GLY A 194 2.13 -4.23 5.34
C GLY A 194 1.30 -4.33 4.05
N ILE A 195 0.77 -3.21 3.56
CA ILE A 195 0.00 -3.16 2.31
C ILE A 195 0.89 -3.56 1.12
N ALA A 196 2.12 -3.03 1.06
CA ALA A 196 3.05 -3.34 -0.03
C ALA A 196 3.40 -4.83 -0.09
N VAL A 197 3.57 -5.50 1.06
CA VAL A 197 3.83 -6.95 1.12
C VAL A 197 2.66 -7.74 0.50
N TYR A 198 1.41 -7.36 0.79
CA TYR A 198 0.23 -8.01 0.21
C TYR A 198 0.16 -7.86 -1.31
N ASP A 199 0.43 -6.66 -1.82
CA ASP A 199 0.36 -6.39 -3.25
C ASP A 199 1.46 -7.15 -4.02
N ILE A 200 2.70 -7.15 -3.50
CA ILE A 200 3.85 -7.77 -4.14
C ILE A 200 3.75 -9.30 -4.16
N SER A 201 3.17 -9.92 -3.13
CA SER A 201 3.21 -11.38 -2.92
C SER A 201 2.75 -12.22 -4.13
N PHE A 202 1.74 -11.77 -4.87
CA PHE A 202 1.18 -12.47 -6.04
C PHE A 202 1.38 -11.68 -7.35
N SER A 203 2.14 -10.58 -7.32
CA SER A 203 2.34 -9.71 -8.48
C SER A 203 2.92 -10.43 -9.71
N VAL A 204 3.86 -11.34 -9.50
CA VAL A 204 4.47 -12.14 -10.59
C VAL A 204 3.43 -13.05 -11.25
N LEU A 205 2.55 -13.67 -10.46
CA LEU A 205 1.47 -14.51 -10.97
C LEU A 205 0.45 -13.69 -11.76
N ASP A 206 0.08 -12.52 -11.25
CA ASP A 206 -0.83 -11.60 -11.93
C ASP A 206 -0.25 -11.12 -13.28
N ILE A 207 1.06 -10.86 -13.35
CA ILE A 207 1.76 -10.50 -14.60
C ILE A 207 1.69 -11.67 -15.57
N ILE A 208 2.10 -12.89 -15.17
CA ILE A 208 2.11 -14.06 -16.05
C ILE A 208 0.69 -14.34 -16.59
N ALA A 209 -0.32 -14.29 -15.72
CA ALA A 209 -1.71 -14.48 -16.11
C ALA A 209 -2.20 -13.38 -17.07
N SER A 210 -1.82 -12.12 -16.84
CA SER A 210 -2.15 -11.01 -17.75
C SER A 210 -1.53 -11.20 -19.12
N MET A 211 -0.26 -11.63 -19.19
CA MET A 211 0.44 -11.89 -20.45
C MET A 211 -0.21 -13.05 -21.21
N ALA A 212 -0.57 -14.14 -20.52
CA ALA A 212 -1.29 -15.27 -21.11
C ALA A 212 -2.67 -14.86 -21.65
N LEU A 213 -3.40 -14.04 -20.90
CA LEU A 213 -4.71 -13.54 -21.31
C LEU A 213 -4.63 -12.61 -22.52
N LEU A 214 -3.63 -11.71 -22.56
CA LEU A 214 -3.38 -10.84 -23.71
C LEU A 214 -3.04 -11.63 -24.97
N TRP A 215 -2.20 -12.66 -24.85
CA TRP A 215 -1.89 -13.57 -25.95
C TRP A 215 -3.16 -14.26 -26.46
N TYR A 216 -3.99 -14.80 -25.57
CA TYR A 216 -5.19 -15.53 -25.95
C TYR A 216 -6.28 -14.64 -26.56
N LEU A 217 -6.52 -13.45 -26.00
CA LEU A 217 -7.63 -12.58 -26.41
C LEU A 217 -7.32 -11.73 -27.63
N VAL A 218 -6.08 -11.26 -27.78
CA VAL A 218 -5.70 -10.35 -28.88
C VAL A 218 -4.86 -11.10 -29.91
N ALA A 219 -3.71 -11.63 -29.48
CA ALA A 219 -2.73 -12.45 -30.20
C ALA A 219 -1.31 -12.06 -29.73
N TRP A 220 -0.28 -12.66 -30.31
CA TRP A 220 1.13 -12.40 -29.95
C TRP A 220 1.55 -10.95 -30.20
N GLN A 221 0.89 -10.23 -31.12
CA GLN A 221 1.17 -8.83 -31.45
C GLN A 221 0.98 -7.89 -30.25
N ALA A 222 0.04 -8.19 -29.35
CA ALA A 222 -0.18 -7.41 -28.13
C ALA A 222 0.98 -7.50 -27.12
N MET A 223 1.83 -8.51 -27.24
CA MET A 223 3.01 -8.68 -26.40
C MET A 223 4.05 -7.59 -26.63
N ILE A 224 4.07 -6.98 -27.82
CA ILE A 224 4.98 -5.88 -28.14
C ILE A 224 4.62 -4.64 -27.30
N GLY A 225 3.33 -4.31 -27.16
CA GLY A 225 2.91 -3.25 -26.25
C GLY A 225 3.22 -3.57 -24.79
N ALA A 226 3.18 -4.85 -24.39
CA ALA A 226 3.55 -5.26 -23.03
C ALA A 226 5.03 -4.98 -22.69
N THR A 227 5.93 -4.93 -23.68
CA THR A 227 7.34 -4.54 -23.45
C THR A 227 7.48 -3.10 -22.95
N VAL A 228 6.53 -2.22 -23.28
CA VAL A 228 6.49 -0.83 -22.77
C VAL A 228 6.35 -0.83 -21.25
N PHE A 229 5.53 -1.71 -20.68
CA PHE A 229 5.37 -1.79 -19.23
C PHE A 229 6.66 -2.25 -18.54
N LEU A 230 7.42 -3.16 -19.16
CA LEU A 230 8.74 -3.58 -18.65
C LEU A 230 9.76 -2.42 -18.70
N ALA A 231 9.77 -1.65 -19.78
CA ALA A 231 10.63 -0.47 -19.91
C ALA A 231 10.27 0.61 -18.87
N VAL A 232 8.98 0.86 -18.66
CA VAL A 232 8.49 1.80 -17.65
C VAL A 232 8.83 1.32 -16.24
N ALA A 233 8.73 0.01 -15.96
CA ALA A 233 9.15 -0.55 -14.67
C ALA A 233 10.65 -0.36 -14.42
N ALA A 234 11.49 -0.65 -15.42
CA ALA A 234 12.95 -0.47 -15.33
C ALA A 234 13.34 1.01 -15.12
N TYR A 235 12.73 1.91 -15.89
CA TYR A 235 12.89 3.36 -15.68
C TYR A 235 12.41 3.77 -14.29
N GLY A 236 11.25 3.27 -13.85
CA GLY A 236 10.67 3.52 -12.54
C GLY A 236 11.63 3.16 -11.40
N SER A 237 12.26 1.98 -11.46
CA SER A 237 13.27 1.55 -10.49
C SER A 237 14.50 2.47 -10.49
N TYR A 238 15.01 2.84 -11.67
CA TYR A 238 16.14 3.77 -11.79
C TYR A 238 15.82 5.16 -11.22
N ALA A 239 14.69 5.74 -11.63
CA ALA A 239 14.23 7.06 -11.20
C ALA A 239 13.94 7.08 -9.68
N ALA A 240 13.34 6.02 -9.14
CA ALA A 240 13.11 5.87 -7.70
C ALA A 240 14.43 5.85 -6.91
N HIS A 241 15.43 5.11 -7.39
CA HIS A 241 16.76 5.08 -6.77
C HIS A 241 17.42 6.47 -6.76
N LYS A 242 17.39 7.20 -7.89
CA LYS A 242 17.90 8.58 -7.96
C LYS A 242 17.13 9.53 -7.05
N ALA A 243 15.80 9.44 -7.02
CA ALA A 243 14.95 10.24 -6.14
C ALA A 243 15.27 9.97 -4.66
N GLY A 244 15.58 8.72 -4.28
CA GLY A 244 16.03 8.34 -2.95
C GLY A 244 17.37 8.98 -2.57
N LYS A 245 18.36 8.95 -3.47
CA LYS A 245 19.66 9.62 -3.25
C LYS A 245 19.50 11.14 -3.06
N ILE A 246 18.67 11.78 -3.87
CA ILE A 246 18.40 13.21 -3.76
C ILE A 246 17.63 13.53 -2.47
N ARG A 247 16.70 12.66 -2.04
CA ARG A 247 16.02 12.80 -0.75
C ARG A 247 17.02 12.88 0.40
N HIS A 248 17.99 11.97 0.44
CA HIS A 248 19.04 11.97 1.46
C HIS A 248 19.85 13.28 1.45
N GLN A 249 20.22 13.78 0.27
CA GLN A 249 20.92 15.06 0.15
C GLN A 249 20.07 16.24 0.62
N SER A 250 18.78 16.27 0.24
CA SER A 250 17.87 17.34 0.66
C SER A 250 17.64 17.34 2.17
N ALA A 251 17.59 16.16 2.81
CA ALA A 251 17.48 16.03 4.26
C ALA A 251 18.70 16.63 4.97
N ALA A 252 19.92 16.31 4.54
CA ALA A 252 21.13 16.88 5.13
C ALA A 252 21.19 18.42 5.03
N VAL A 253 20.70 19.01 3.93
CA VAL A 253 20.60 20.48 3.79
C VAL A 253 19.50 21.06 4.69
N ALA A 254 18.37 20.35 4.84
CA ALA A 254 17.29 20.74 5.74
C ALA A 254 17.75 20.72 7.21
N ASP A 255 18.52 19.71 7.62
CA ASP A 255 19.08 19.59 8.97
C ASP A 255 19.99 20.79 9.28
N LYS A 256 20.89 21.13 8.35
CA LYS A 256 21.74 22.34 8.48
C LYS A 256 20.92 23.63 8.61
N ARG A 257 19.80 23.73 7.90
CA ARG A 257 18.89 24.89 8.01
C ARG A 257 18.23 24.93 9.40
N LEU A 258 17.80 23.78 9.91
CA LEU A 258 17.15 23.67 11.22
C LEU A 258 18.13 23.97 12.37
N GLU A 259 19.36 23.49 12.28
CA GLU A 259 20.45 23.81 13.21
C GLU A 259 20.70 25.32 13.27
N MET A 260 20.87 25.96 12.12
CA MET A 260 21.10 27.41 12.08
C MET A 260 19.91 28.22 12.59
N MET A 261 18.67 27.78 12.29
CA MET A 261 17.47 28.40 12.84
C MET A 261 17.40 28.26 14.36
N LYS A 262 17.79 27.11 14.91
CA LYS A 262 17.87 26.89 16.36
C LYS A 262 18.85 27.87 17.00
N ASP A 263 20.05 28.01 16.46
CA ASP A 263 21.07 28.94 16.98
C ASP A 263 20.59 30.40 16.98
N ILE A 264 19.92 30.83 15.89
CA ILE A 264 19.35 32.18 15.78
C ILE A 264 18.27 32.42 16.83
N ILE A 265 17.39 31.44 17.08
CA ILE A 265 16.30 31.55 18.06
C ILE A 265 16.87 31.59 19.48
N THR A 266 17.84 30.73 19.80
CA THR A 266 18.52 30.74 21.10
C THR A 266 19.27 32.06 21.33
N GLY A 267 19.90 32.62 20.30
CA GLY A 267 20.63 33.89 20.34
C GLY A 267 19.80 35.15 20.04
N ILE A 268 18.46 35.08 20.03
CA ILE A 268 17.62 36.12 19.40
C ILE A 268 17.83 37.53 19.97
N ARG A 269 18.13 37.66 21.27
CA ARG A 269 18.41 38.96 21.91
C ARG A 269 19.64 39.64 21.32
N VAL A 270 20.71 38.88 21.06
CA VAL A 270 21.96 39.40 20.46
C VAL A 270 21.70 39.78 19.01
N VAL A 271 21.01 38.95 18.25
CA VAL A 271 20.63 39.24 16.86
C VAL A 271 19.88 40.57 16.76
N LYS A 272 18.92 40.81 17.67
CA LYS A 272 18.15 42.06 17.77
C LYS A 272 18.98 43.25 18.21
N MET A 273 19.86 43.08 19.20
CA MET A 273 20.75 44.13 19.70
C MET A 273 21.68 44.69 18.61
N TYR A 274 22.16 43.82 17.71
CA TYR A 274 23.07 44.21 16.61
C TYR A 274 22.37 44.43 15.26
N ALA A 275 21.04 44.36 15.20
CA ALA A 275 20.25 44.48 13.97
C ALA A 275 20.72 43.53 12.83
N TRP A 276 21.10 42.29 13.17
CA TRP A 276 21.62 41.29 12.24
C TRP A 276 20.54 40.45 11.53
N GLU A 277 19.26 40.80 11.67
CA GLU A 277 18.17 39.98 11.14
C GLU A 277 18.25 39.78 9.63
N TRP A 278 18.64 40.81 8.88
CA TRP A 278 18.74 40.74 7.43
C TRP A 278 19.90 39.83 6.98
N ASN A 279 21.03 39.89 7.67
CA ASN A 279 22.19 39.04 7.38
C ASN A 279 21.85 37.56 7.62
N PHE A 280 21.22 37.24 8.75
CA PHE A 280 20.78 35.87 9.04
C PHE A 280 19.67 35.41 8.11
N ARG A 281 18.72 36.28 7.76
CA ARG A 281 17.68 35.98 6.76
C ARG A 281 18.32 35.55 5.44
N ASP A 282 19.29 36.31 4.94
CA ASP A 282 19.92 36.02 3.65
C ASP A 282 20.75 34.74 3.71
N LEU A 283 21.40 34.46 4.84
CA LEU A 283 22.11 33.20 5.07
C LEU A 283 21.14 32.00 5.07
N VAL A 284 20.01 32.08 5.79
CA VAL A 284 18.96 31.05 5.78
C VAL A 284 18.39 30.88 4.37
N ALA A 285 18.17 31.99 3.66
CA ALA A 285 17.63 31.97 2.31
C ALA A 285 18.56 31.27 1.32
N GLN A 286 19.89 31.42 1.45
CA GLN A 286 20.87 30.70 0.62
C GLN A 286 20.78 29.18 0.84
N ILE A 287 20.70 28.73 2.08
CA ILE A 287 20.54 27.30 2.41
C ILE A 287 19.21 26.79 1.87
N ARG A 288 18.12 27.53 2.07
CA ARG A 288 16.79 27.18 1.59
C ARG A 288 16.71 27.09 0.07
N ARG A 289 17.41 27.97 -0.68
CA ARG A 289 17.48 27.88 -2.14
C ARG A 289 18.12 26.57 -2.60
N LYS A 290 19.20 26.13 -1.94
CA LYS A 290 19.84 24.82 -2.21
C LYS A 290 18.89 23.66 -1.89
N GLU A 291 18.25 23.70 -0.72
CA GLU A 291 17.25 22.71 -0.31
C GLU A 291 16.11 22.57 -1.34
N ILE A 292 15.51 23.70 -1.76
CA ILE A 292 14.42 23.74 -2.74
C ILE A 292 14.89 23.20 -4.11
N SER A 293 16.12 23.49 -4.53
CA SER A 293 16.63 22.97 -5.80
C SER A 293 16.70 21.43 -5.82
N LEU A 294 17.15 20.81 -4.73
CA LEU A 294 17.18 19.36 -4.58
C LEU A 294 15.75 18.78 -4.52
N ILE A 295 14.86 19.42 -3.76
CA ILE A 295 13.45 19.02 -3.70
C ILE A 295 12.80 19.08 -5.08
N ARG A 296 13.10 20.10 -5.89
CA ARG A 296 12.58 20.23 -7.26
C ARG A 296 13.08 19.12 -8.18
N ILE A 297 14.37 18.79 -8.13
CA ILE A 297 14.94 17.70 -8.94
C ILE A 297 14.32 16.36 -8.52
N ARG A 298 14.19 16.10 -7.22
CA ARG A 298 13.46 14.91 -6.72
C ARG A 298 12.01 14.90 -7.22
N GLY A 299 11.34 16.04 -7.13
CA GLY A 299 9.97 16.23 -7.61
C GLY A 299 9.83 15.85 -9.08
N PHE A 300 10.75 16.29 -9.93
CA PHE A 300 10.78 15.90 -11.33
C PHE A 300 10.84 14.38 -11.54
N PHE A 301 11.74 13.66 -10.84
CA PHE A 301 11.80 12.20 -10.94
C PHE A 301 10.50 11.53 -10.48
N VAL A 302 9.97 11.94 -9.32
CA VAL A 302 8.72 11.36 -8.78
C VAL A 302 7.55 11.64 -9.74
N SER A 303 7.40 12.88 -10.21
CA SER A 303 6.37 13.25 -11.17
C SER A 303 6.51 12.52 -12.51
N SER A 304 7.74 12.27 -12.98
CA SER A 304 7.97 11.51 -14.21
C SER A 304 7.52 10.05 -14.10
N ILE A 305 7.69 9.43 -12.94
CA ILE A 305 7.20 8.06 -12.68
C ILE A 305 5.67 8.04 -12.74
N TYR A 306 5.00 8.97 -12.07
CA TYR A 306 3.54 9.08 -12.10
C TYR A 306 3.02 9.38 -13.50
N ALA A 307 3.65 10.30 -14.23
CA ALA A 307 3.26 10.63 -15.59
C ALA A 307 3.33 9.41 -16.50
N LEU A 308 4.45 8.68 -16.48
CA LEU A 308 4.60 7.44 -17.26
C LEU A 308 3.63 6.35 -16.83
N PHE A 309 3.33 6.21 -15.54
CA PHE A 309 2.32 5.27 -15.06
C PHE A 309 0.96 5.52 -15.73
N PHE A 310 0.49 6.77 -15.74
CA PHE A 310 -0.81 7.11 -16.35
C PHE A 310 -0.80 7.08 -17.89
N THR A 311 0.30 7.47 -18.55
CA THR A 311 0.37 7.51 -20.02
C THR A 311 0.75 6.16 -20.65
N SER A 312 1.41 5.26 -19.90
CA SER A 312 1.92 3.98 -20.42
C SER A 312 0.83 3.09 -20.99
N SER A 313 -0.36 3.07 -20.38
CA SER A 313 -1.50 2.26 -20.87
C SER A 313 -1.92 2.68 -22.28
N ALA A 314 -2.03 3.98 -22.54
CA ALA A 314 -2.38 4.50 -23.87
C ALA A 314 -1.28 4.23 -24.91
N ILE A 315 -0.01 4.42 -24.54
CA ILE A 315 1.14 4.16 -25.42
C ILE A 315 1.23 2.67 -25.77
N ALA A 316 1.09 1.79 -24.76
CA ALA A 316 1.10 0.35 -24.96
C ALA A 316 -0.07 -0.10 -25.84
N GLY A 317 -1.28 0.44 -25.62
CA GLY A 317 -2.45 0.19 -26.46
C GLY A 317 -2.24 0.62 -27.91
N PHE A 318 -1.71 1.83 -28.12
CA PHE A 318 -1.39 2.33 -29.47
C PHE A 318 -0.38 1.43 -30.18
N ILE A 319 0.74 1.10 -29.53
CA ILE A 319 1.77 0.23 -30.12
C ILE A 319 1.20 -1.17 -30.44
N SER A 320 0.40 -1.74 -29.54
CA SER A 320 -0.25 -3.04 -29.78
C SER A 320 -1.18 -3.00 -30.99
N VAL A 321 -2.02 -1.97 -31.12
CA VAL A 321 -2.97 -1.82 -32.24
C VAL A 321 -2.24 -1.53 -33.55
N THR A 322 -1.24 -0.64 -33.55
CA THR A 322 -0.44 -0.36 -34.74
C THR A 322 0.30 -1.62 -35.22
N THR A 323 0.86 -2.40 -34.30
CA THR A 323 1.54 -3.65 -34.66
C THR A 323 0.55 -4.68 -35.21
N LEU A 324 -0.65 -4.76 -34.64
CA LEU A 324 -1.71 -5.61 -35.17
C LEU A 324 -2.06 -5.20 -36.61
N LEU A 325 -2.32 -3.91 -36.86
CA LEU A 325 -2.64 -3.40 -38.19
C LEU A 325 -1.54 -3.64 -39.23
N LEU A 326 -0.27 -3.51 -38.84
CA LEU A 326 0.88 -3.72 -39.74
C LEU A 326 1.13 -5.21 -40.03
N THR A 327 0.68 -6.12 -39.16
CA THR A 327 0.89 -7.56 -39.31
C THR A 327 -0.32 -8.27 -39.93
N ASP A 328 -1.54 -7.78 -39.67
CA ASP A 328 -2.79 -8.38 -40.16
C ASP A 328 -3.15 -8.03 -41.62
N THR A 329 -2.34 -7.22 -42.31
CA THR A 329 -2.50 -7.01 -43.77
C THR A 329 -2.34 -8.29 -44.61
N GLU A 330 -1.85 -9.40 -44.03
CA GLU A 330 -1.77 -10.70 -44.73
C GLU A 330 -2.97 -11.64 -44.49
N LYS A 331 -3.87 -11.38 -43.53
CA LYS A 331 -4.97 -12.31 -43.19
C LYS A 331 -6.35 -11.96 -43.75
N TYR A 332 -6.56 -10.75 -44.29
CA TYR A 332 -7.85 -10.34 -44.87
C TYR A 332 -8.04 -10.72 -46.35
N THR A 333 -7.06 -11.38 -46.99
CA THR A 333 -7.18 -11.80 -48.40
C THR A 333 -7.85 -13.17 -48.59
N ASN A 334 -8.12 -13.94 -47.52
CA ASN A 334 -8.58 -15.33 -47.64
C ASN A 334 -9.84 -15.71 -46.84
N VAL A 335 -10.67 -14.75 -46.43
CA VAL A 335 -12.01 -15.06 -45.91
C VAL A 335 -13.02 -14.03 -46.43
N VAL A 336 -13.45 -14.26 -47.68
CA VAL A 336 -14.76 -13.85 -48.22
C VAL A 336 -15.57 -15.11 -48.40
#